data_AF-A0A369QV76-F1
#
_entry.id   AF-A0A369QV76-F1
#
_cell.length_a   1.000
_cell.length_b   1.000
_cell.length_c   1.000
_cell.angle_alpha   90.00
_cell.angle_beta   90.00
_cell.angle_gamma   90.00
#
_symmetry.space_group_name_H-M   'P 1'
#
loop_
_entity.id
_entity.type
_entity.pdbx_description
1 polymer ?
#
loop_
_entity_poly.entity_id
_entity_poly.type
_entity_poly.pdbx_seq_one_letter_code
_entity_poly.pdbx_strand_id
1 'polypeptide(L)'
;METIDAKKLLGGSSYLLMGQAGLSFAVTTRNTALLSAGDAPLLVTVLAPLAYAGTYPFDPAALASGPVFLRPPELSGPPVVDVPLEVRPALWAYDGAATEPPRAWQWQSDGVDIPGATGQVFTPQLDHAGTLLRVVETVTGAGGAATIASASATVGS
;
A
#
# COMPACT_ATOMS: atom_id res chain seq x y z
N MET A 1 31.86 1.53 9.13
CA MET A 1 30.76 2.42 8.70
C MET A 1 30.82 2.42 7.19
N GLU A 2 30.20 1.42 6.57
CA GLU A 2 30.37 1.15 5.15
C GLU A 2 29.25 1.84 4.39
N THR A 3 29.62 2.85 3.60
CA THR A 3 28.71 3.60 2.74
C THR A 3 28.50 2.79 1.48
N ILE A 4 27.30 2.24 1.28
CA ILE A 4 26.97 1.49 0.07
C ILE A 4 26.68 2.49 -1.07
N ASP A 5 27.45 2.37 -2.14
CA ASP A 5 27.48 3.28 -3.29
C ASP A 5 26.23 3.09 -4.17
N ALA A 6 25.46 4.16 -4.36
CA ALA A 6 24.11 4.15 -4.95
C ALA A 6 24.07 3.98 -6.49
N LYS A 7 25.16 3.59 -7.14
CA LYS A 7 25.33 3.73 -8.60
C LYS A 7 25.23 2.46 -9.46
N LYS A 8 24.69 1.35 -8.96
CA LYS A 8 24.48 0.13 -9.78
C LYS A 8 23.02 -0.33 -9.75
N LEU A 9 22.15 0.49 -10.35
CA LEU A 9 20.68 0.32 -10.37
C LEU A 9 20.13 0.20 -11.80
N LEU A 10 20.69 -0.70 -12.62
CA LEU A 10 20.10 -1.09 -13.90
C LEU A 10 20.29 -2.59 -14.09
N GLY A 11 19.18 -3.33 -14.03
CA GLY A 11 19.14 -4.77 -14.28
C GLY A 11 18.97 -5.57 -13.00
N GLY A 12 17.86 -6.32 -12.91
CA GLY A 12 17.40 -7.01 -11.72
C GLY A 12 18.50 -7.80 -11.00
N SER A 13 18.65 -7.53 -9.71
CA SER A 13 19.31 -8.40 -8.74
C SER A 13 18.93 -7.92 -7.35
N SER A 14 18.20 -8.77 -6.64
CA SER A 14 17.81 -8.63 -5.24
C SER A 14 19.04 -8.35 -4.37
N TYR A 15 19.00 -7.33 -3.51
CA TYR A 15 20.04 -7.14 -2.51
C TYR A 15 19.64 -7.87 -1.23
N LEU A 16 20.42 -8.90 -0.87
CA LEU A 16 20.48 -9.42 0.50
C LEU A 16 21.24 -8.42 1.37
N LEU A 17 20.64 -7.96 2.48
CA LEU A 17 21.43 -7.45 3.59
C LEU A 17 22.07 -8.65 4.30
N MET A 18 23.39 -8.80 4.18
CA MET A 18 24.13 -9.81 4.94
C MET A 18 24.07 -9.42 6.42
N GLY A 19 23.42 -10.25 7.25
CA GLY A 19 23.47 -10.10 8.70
C GLY A 19 22.32 -10.74 9.47
N GLN A 20 21.16 -10.96 8.86
CA GLN A 20 20.05 -11.72 9.45
C GLN A 20 19.45 -12.61 8.35
N ALA A 21 19.32 -13.90 8.64
CA ALA A 21 18.85 -14.88 7.67
C ALA A 21 17.45 -14.52 7.16
N GLY A 22 17.30 -14.41 5.83
CA GLY A 22 16.02 -14.65 5.16
C GLY A 22 15.09 -13.46 4.90
N LEU A 23 15.56 -12.21 4.85
CA LEU A 23 14.69 -11.08 4.44
C LEU A 23 15.04 -10.58 3.03
N SER A 24 14.16 -10.87 2.06
CA SER A 24 14.19 -10.29 0.70
C SER A 24 13.06 -9.27 0.56
N PHE A 25 13.38 -8.05 0.10
CA PHE A 25 12.39 -7.05 -0.28
C PHE A 25 12.46 -6.79 -1.78
N ALA A 26 11.35 -6.98 -2.48
CA ALA A 26 11.22 -6.62 -3.88
C ALA A 26 10.68 -5.19 -3.96
N VAL A 27 11.57 -4.20 -4.15
CA VAL A 27 11.13 -2.87 -4.56
C VAL A 27 11.13 -2.86 -6.09
N THR A 28 9.93 -2.95 -6.68
CA THR A 28 9.71 -2.85 -8.12
C THR A 28 10.37 -1.58 -8.66
N THR A 29 11.43 -1.79 -9.47
CA THR A 29 12.12 -1.00 -10.53
C THR A 29 11.96 0.52 -10.70
N ARG A 30 11.29 1.27 -9.82
CA ARG A 30 11.19 2.74 -9.85
C ARG A 30 11.31 3.43 -8.48
N ASN A 31 11.47 2.68 -7.39
CA ASN A 31 11.55 3.29 -6.06
C ASN A 31 12.92 2.96 -5.43
N THR A 32 13.67 3.98 -5.04
CA THR A 32 14.86 3.87 -4.20
C THR A 32 14.41 3.85 -2.75
N ALA A 33 14.53 2.70 -2.08
CA ALA A 33 14.32 2.59 -0.64
C ALA A 33 15.66 2.35 0.08
N LEU A 34 15.94 3.14 1.11
CA LEU A 34 17.08 2.94 2.02
C LEU A 34 16.55 2.33 3.32
N LEU A 35 17.21 1.28 3.81
CA LEU A 35 16.91 0.60 5.07
C LEU A 35 18.09 0.80 6.03
N SER A 36 17.82 1.20 7.27
CA SER A 36 18.81 1.19 8.36
C SER A 36 18.42 0.12 9.37
N ALA A 37 19.32 -0.84 9.61
CA ALA A 37 19.11 -1.91 10.58
C ALA A 37 19.26 -1.37 12.01
N GLY A 38 18.13 -1.16 12.69
CA GLY A 38 18.05 -1.04 14.14
C GLY A 38 17.24 -2.21 14.71
N ASP A 39 17.57 -2.63 15.93
CA ASP A 39 16.82 -3.62 16.72
C ASP A 39 15.43 -3.02 17.05
N ALA A 40 14.50 -3.10 16.09
CA ALA A 40 13.14 -2.58 16.07
C ALA A 40 12.92 -1.07 16.37
N PRO A 41 12.08 -0.37 15.58
CA PRO A 41 11.59 -0.72 14.24
C PRO A 41 12.64 -0.39 13.16
N LEU A 42 12.64 -1.16 12.06
CA LEU A 42 13.34 -0.73 10.84
C LEU A 42 12.64 0.51 10.28
N LEU A 43 13.41 1.40 9.65
CA LEU A 43 12.86 2.54 8.92
C LEU A 43 12.93 2.27 7.42
N VAL A 44 11.76 2.33 6.77
CA VAL A 44 11.60 2.24 5.32
C VAL A 44 11.44 3.64 4.77
N THR A 45 12.47 4.16 4.10
CA THR A 45 12.39 5.48 3.45
C THR A 45 12.01 5.32 1.98
N VAL A 46 10.85 5.82 1.60
CA VAL A 46 10.40 5.90 0.21
C VAL A 46 10.72 7.30 -0.32
N LEU A 47 11.42 7.38 -1.45
CA LEU A 47 11.80 8.65 -2.08
C LEU A 47 10.95 9.00 -3.31
N ALA A 48 10.49 7.98 -4.03
CA ALA A 48 9.65 8.12 -5.20
C ALA A 48 8.69 6.91 -5.31
N PRO A 49 7.53 7.06 -5.98
CA PRO A 49 6.98 8.34 -6.43
C PRO A 49 6.60 9.23 -5.23
N LEU A 50 6.60 10.56 -5.41
CA LEU A 50 6.37 11.53 -4.33
C LEU A 50 5.05 11.29 -3.59
N ALA A 51 4.06 10.71 -4.28
CA ALA A 51 2.79 10.31 -3.69
C ALA A 51 2.91 9.31 -2.53
N TYR A 52 4.02 8.56 -2.43
CA TYR A 52 4.29 7.63 -1.32
C TYR A 52 5.55 7.99 -0.54
N ALA A 53 6.21 9.11 -0.85
CA ALA A 53 7.46 9.48 -0.22
C ALA A 53 7.27 9.71 1.28
N GLY A 54 8.19 9.20 2.09
CA GLY A 54 8.07 9.21 3.54
C GLY A 54 9.00 8.19 4.20
N THR A 55 9.10 8.25 5.52
CA THR A 55 9.81 7.25 6.33
C THR A 55 8.78 6.52 7.18
N TYR A 56 8.70 5.20 7.03
CA TYR A 56 7.70 4.37 7.68
C TYR A 56 8.38 3.39 8.62
N PRO A 57 7.94 3.28 9.88
CA PRO A 57 8.40 2.22 10.76
C PRO A 57 7.85 0.88 10.25
N PHE A 58 8.71 -0.13 10.26
CA PHE A 58 8.36 -1.48 9.81
C PHE A 58 8.98 -2.51 10.74
N ASP A 59 8.16 -3.46 11.16
CA ASP A 59 8.60 -4.65 11.87
C ASP A 59 8.54 -5.86 10.92
N PRO A 60 9.69 -6.43 10.52
CA PRO A 60 9.74 -7.63 9.68
C PRO A 60 8.99 -8.82 10.28
N ALA A 61 8.91 -8.95 11.60
CA ALA A 61 8.22 -10.05 12.25
C ALA A 61 6.71 -10.05 11.95
N ALA A 62 6.14 -8.88 11.65
CA ALA A 62 4.72 -8.75 11.31
C ALA A 62 4.36 -9.43 9.97
N LEU A 63 5.33 -9.67 9.07
CA LEU A 63 5.09 -10.39 7.82
C LEU A 63 4.66 -11.85 8.01
N ALA A 64 4.96 -12.45 9.17
CA ALA A 64 4.53 -13.80 9.51
C ALA A 64 2.99 -13.95 9.54
N SER A 65 2.26 -12.85 9.74
CA SER A 65 0.79 -12.82 9.74
C SER A 65 0.18 -12.31 8.43
N GLY A 66 1.01 -12.06 7.41
CA GLY A 66 0.59 -11.56 6.10
C GLY A 66 1.16 -10.18 5.77
N PRO A 67 0.65 -9.54 4.70
CA PRO A 67 1.11 -8.22 4.26
C PRO A 67 0.91 -7.14 5.34
N VAL A 68 1.82 -6.17 5.38
CA VAL A 68 1.80 -5.04 6.33
C VAL A 68 1.62 -3.75 5.54
N PHE A 69 0.58 -2.97 5.84
CA PHE A 69 0.41 -1.67 5.21
C PHE A 69 1.36 -0.64 5.87
N LEU A 70 2.00 0.18 5.04
CA LEU A 70 2.85 1.29 5.45
C LEU A 70 2.14 2.63 5.26
N ARG A 71 1.20 2.67 4.32
CA ARG A 71 0.38 3.84 4.05
C ARG A 71 -0.99 3.41 3.52
N PRO A 72 -2.10 3.99 4.00
CA PRO A 72 -3.44 3.64 3.52
C PRO A 72 -3.65 4.06 2.06
N PRO A 73 -4.69 3.51 1.40
CA PRO A 73 -5.10 3.97 0.08
C PRO A 73 -5.69 5.37 0.18
N GLU A 74 -5.65 6.10 -0.93
CA GLU A 74 -6.21 7.44 -1.03
C GLU A 74 -7.20 7.53 -2.18
N LEU A 75 -8.28 8.29 -1.96
CA LEU A 75 -9.22 8.62 -3.01
C LEU A 75 -8.72 9.86 -3.76
N SER A 76 -8.75 9.79 -5.09
CA SER A 76 -8.39 10.87 -6.00
C SER A 76 -9.60 11.27 -6.83
N GLY A 77 -9.78 12.57 -7.03
CA GLY A 77 -10.98 13.16 -7.64
C GLY A 77 -11.93 13.76 -6.59
N PRO A 78 -12.86 14.63 -7.02
CA PRO A 78 -13.82 15.21 -6.10
C PRO A 78 -14.90 14.17 -5.76
N PRO A 79 -15.25 13.98 -4.48
CA PRO A 79 -16.33 13.07 -4.08
C PRO A 79 -17.67 13.73 -4.42
N VAL A 80 -18.12 13.62 -5.67
CA VAL A 80 -19.36 14.23 -6.16
C VAL A 80 -20.13 13.21 -6.99
N VAL A 81 -21.46 13.29 -6.96
CA VAL A 81 -22.34 12.48 -7.80
C VAL A 81 -21.93 12.60 -9.27
N ASP A 82 -21.93 11.45 -9.96
CA ASP A 82 -21.57 11.31 -11.38
C ASP A 82 -20.11 11.68 -11.73
N VAL A 83 -19.25 11.93 -10.73
CA VAL A 83 -17.82 12.16 -10.93
C VAL A 83 -17.02 10.94 -10.47
N PRO A 84 -16.17 10.33 -11.33
CA PRO A 84 -15.39 9.17 -10.94
C PRO A 84 -14.36 9.52 -9.87
N LEU A 85 -14.31 8.68 -8.84
CA LEU A 85 -13.24 8.62 -7.87
C LEU A 85 -12.30 7.48 -8.23
N GLU A 86 -11.00 7.77 -8.23
CA GLU A 86 -9.95 6.80 -8.48
C GLU A 86 -9.24 6.45 -7.18
N VAL A 87 -8.96 5.16 -6.98
CA VAL A 87 -8.18 4.70 -5.85
C VAL A 87 -6.70 4.77 -6.18
N ARG A 88 -5.97 5.53 -5.38
CA ARG A 88 -4.52 5.38 -5.25
C ARG A 88 -4.24 4.28 -4.21
N PRO A 89 -3.60 3.16 -4.60
CA PRO A 89 -3.41 2.02 -3.70
C PRO A 89 -2.62 2.33 -2.43
N ALA A 90 -2.81 1.53 -1.40
CA ALA A 90 -1.93 1.52 -0.24
C ALA A 90 -0.53 1.07 -0.61
N LEU A 91 0.42 1.55 0.20
CA LEU A 91 1.77 1.03 0.22
C LEU A 91 1.81 -0.18 1.15
N TRP A 92 2.23 -1.33 0.62
CA TRP A 92 2.32 -2.59 1.35
C TRP A 92 3.74 -3.11 1.36
N ALA A 93 4.14 -3.67 2.50
CA ALA A 93 5.26 -4.61 2.62
C ALA A 93 4.70 -6.03 2.61
N TYR A 94 5.34 -6.92 1.87
CA TYR A 94 5.02 -8.34 1.81
C TYR A 94 6.31 -9.15 1.65
N ASP A 95 6.26 -10.45 1.94
CA ASP A 95 7.40 -11.34 1.77
C ASP A 95 7.81 -11.43 0.29
N GLY A 96 9.02 -10.95 -0.04
CA GLY A 96 9.55 -10.88 -1.40
C GLY A 96 9.95 -12.23 -1.99
N ALA A 97 9.91 -13.32 -1.21
CA ALA A 97 10.00 -14.68 -1.75
C ALA A 97 8.71 -15.11 -2.50
N ALA A 98 7.60 -14.40 -2.30
CA ALA A 98 6.33 -14.65 -2.97
C ALA A 98 6.15 -13.79 -4.24
N THR A 99 5.30 -14.26 -5.16
CA THR A 99 4.71 -13.42 -6.22
C THR A 99 3.97 -12.23 -5.59
N GLU A 100 3.87 -11.11 -6.31
CA GLU A 100 3.07 -9.98 -5.82
C GLU A 100 1.68 -10.48 -5.39
N PRO A 101 1.28 -10.25 -4.13
CA PRO A 101 0.04 -10.78 -3.61
C PRO A 101 -1.16 -10.15 -4.32
N PRO A 102 -2.22 -10.94 -4.62
CA PRO A 102 -3.43 -10.40 -5.21
C PRO A 102 -4.07 -9.35 -4.28
N ARG A 103 -4.70 -8.36 -4.92
CA ARG A 103 -5.38 -7.24 -4.25
C ARG A 103 -6.87 -7.28 -4.59
N ALA A 104 -7.70 -6.96 -3.59
CA ALA A 104 -9.13 -6.80 -3.76
C ALA A 104 -9.58 -5.45 -3.19
N TRP A 105 -10.63 -4.89 -3.79
CA TRP A 105 -11.22 -3.63 -3.39
C TRP A 105 -12.67 -3.85 -3.01
N GLN A 106 -13.14 -3.08 -2.03
CA GLN A 106 -14.55 -3.01 -1.67
C GLN A 106 -14.87 -1.57 -1.31
N TRP A 107 -15.74 -0.93 -2.09
CA TRP A 107 -16.25 0.40 -1.75
C TRP A 107 -17.33 0.30 -0.69
N GLN A 108 -17.34 1.29 0.21
CA GLN A 108 -18.29 1.39 1.31
C GLN A 108 -18.93 2.77 1.35
N SER A 109 -20.23 2.80 1.62
CA SER A 109 -21.01 4.00 1.91
C SER A 109 -21.49 3.93 3.36
N ASP A 110 -21.16 4.94 4.17
CA ASP A 110 -21.45 4.98 5.61
C ASP A 110 -20.99 3.70 6.36
N GLY A 111 -19.88 3.12 5.89
CA GLY A 111 -19.29 1.91 6.45
C GLY A 111 -19.94 0.60 6.01
N VAL A 112 -20.93 0.64 5.12
CA VAL A 112 -21.60 -0.53 4.54
C VAL A 112 -21.06 -0.82 3.15
N ASP A 113 -20.75 -2.08 2.84
CA ASP A 113 -20.29 -2.50 1.52
C ASP A 113 -21.31 -2.19 0.43
N ILE A 114 -20.86 -1.54 -0.64
CA ILE A 114 -21.65 -1.32 -1.86
C ILE A 114 -21.53 -2.58 -2.73
N PRO A 115 -22.64 -3.32 -2.98
CA PRO A 115 -22.58 -4.58 -3.72
C PRO A 115 -22.00 -4.41 -5.12
N GLY A 116 -21.02 -5.23 -5.47
CA GLY A 116 -20.37 -5.23 -6.80
C GLY A 116 -19.35 -4.10 -7.02
N ALA A 117 -19.20 -3.17 -6.08
CA ALA A 117 -18.21 -2.10 -6.18
C ALA A 117 -16.82 -2.60 -5.74
N THR A 118 -16.15 -3.33 -6.63
CA THR A 118 -14.84 -3.94 -6.39
C THR A 118 -13.73 -3.43 -7.31
N GLY A 119 -14.00 -2.37 -8.07
CA GLY A 119 -13.04 -1.73 -8.97
C GLY A 119 -12.17 -0.69 -8.26
N GLN A 120 -11.07 -0.31 -8.92
CA GLN A 120 -10.23 0.83 -8.50
C GLN A 120 -10.85 2.19 -8.85
N VAL A 121 -11.97 2.18 -9.57
CA VAL A 121 -12.73 3.37 -9.92
C VAL A 121 -14.16 3.15 -9.45
N PHE A 122 -14.74 4.17 -8.83
CA PHE A 122 -16.15 4.18 -8.46
C PHE A 122 -16.73 5.56 -8.76
N THR A 123 -17.90 5.56 -9.40
CA THR A 123 -18.65 6.77 -9.67
C THR A 123 -19.83 6.82 -8.70
N PRO A 124 -19.83 7.72 -7.70
CA PRO A 124 -20.95 7.89 -6.80
C PRO A 124 -22.22 8.21 -7.59
N GLN A 125 -23.34 7.65 -7.16
CA GLN A 125 -24.66 7.90 -7.71
C GLN A 125 -25.48 8.74 -6.73
N LEU A 126 -26.64 9.23 -7.14
CA LEU A 126 -27.45 10.16 -6.34
C LEU A 126 -27.84 9.60 -4.95
N ASP A 127 -27.97 8.29 -4.83
CA ASP A 127 -28.20 7.55 -3.58
C ASP A 127 -27.01 7.60 -2.59
N HIS A 128 -25.81 7.95 -3.06
CA HIS A 128 -24.63 8.16 -2.24
C HIS A 128 -24.48 9.63 -1.80
N ALA A 129 -25.31 10.55 -2.27
CA ALA A 129 -25.18 11.97 -1.93
C ALA A 129 -25.30 12.19 -0.41
N GLY A 130 -24.33 12.89 0.17
CA GLY A 130 -24.24 13.17 1.61
C GLY A 130 -23.67 12.03 2.46
N THR A 131 -23.40 10.85 1.89
CA THR A 131 -22.82 9.73 2.64
C THR A 131 -21.30 9.84 2.73
N LEU A 132 -20.71 9.11 3.69
CA LEU A 132 -19.27 8.95 3.82
C LEU A 132 -18.81 7.76 2.96
N LEU A 133 -18.16 8.07 1.84
CA LEU A 133 -17.59 7.09 0.95
C LEU A 133 -16.14 6.76 1.33
N ARG A 134 -15.77 5.48 1.32
CA ARG A 134 -14.39 5.01 1.45
C ARG A 134 -14.17 3.72 0.67
N VAL A 135 -12.91 3.35 0.45
CA VAL A 135 -12.54 2.06 -0.12
C VAL A 135 -11.74 1.24 0.88
N VAL A 136 -12.02 -0.06 0.95
CA VAL A 136 -11.23 -1.05 1.69
C VAL A 136 -10.37 -1.81 0.69
N GLU A 137 -9.05 -1.78 0.89
CA GLU A 137 -8.10 -2.60 0.17
C GLU A 137 -7.76 -3.84 1.00
N THR A 138 -7.80 -5.00 0.36
CA THR A 138 -7.37 -6.28 0.95
C THR A 138 -6.22 -6.84 0.14
N VAL A 139 -5.14 -7.23 0.80
CA VAL A 139 -3.99 -7.89 0.17
C VAL A 139 -3.77 -9.25 0.82
N THR A 140 -3.71 -10.30 0.01
CA THR A 140 -3.60 -11.69 0.48
C THR A 140 -2.22 -12.24 0.16
N GLY A 141 -1.37 -12.34 1.19
CA GLY A 141 -0.03 -12.93 1.11
C GLY A 141 0.02 -14.34 1.69
N ALA A 142 1.22 -14.94 1.65
CA ALA A 142 1.45 -16.30 2.15
C ALA A 142 1.12 -16.47 3.65
N GLY A 143 1.34 -15.44 4.46
CA GLY A 143 1.02 -15.44 5.90
C GLY A 143 -0.44 -15.15 6.24
N GLY A 144 -1.26 -14.74 5.27
CA GLY A 144 -2.66 -14.36 5.49
C GLY A 144 -3.09 -13.13 4.69
N ALA A 145 -4.34 -12.71 4.91
CA ALA A 145 -4.90 -11.50 4.34
C ALA A 145 -4.84 -10.35 5.34
N ALA A 146 -4.49 -9.16 4.85
CA ALA A 146 -4.54 -7.93 5.61
C ALA A 146 -5.43 -6.92 4.89
N THR A 147 -6.12 -6.08 5.67
CA THR A 147 -7.06 -5.09 5.15
C THR A 147 -6.72 -3.71 5.69
N ILE A 148 -6.95 -2.69 4.87
CA ILE A 148 -6.82 -1.28 5.28
C ILE A 148 -7.83 -0.43 4.49
N ALA A 149 -8.44 0.54 5.16
CA ALA A 149 -9.38 1.45 4.54
C ALA A 149 -8.71 2.79 4.20
N SER A 150 -9.25 3.47 3.18
CA SER A 150 -8.94 4.88 2.92
C SER A 150 -9.55 5.77 4.00
N ALA A 151 -9.13 7.04 4.01
CA ALA A 151 -9.93 8.07 4.64
C ALA A 151 -11.32 8.15 3.99
N SER A 152 -12.33 8.53 4.79
CA SER A 152 -13.68 8.77 4.27
C SER A 152 -13.79 10.14 3.61
N ALA A 153 -14.59 10.22 2.55
CA ALA A 153 -14.90 11.45 1.84
C ALA A 153 -16.43 11.62 1.77
N THR A 154 -16.94 12.79 2.13
CA THR A 154 -18.37 13.09 1.99
C THR A 154 -18.71 13.34 0.53
N VAL A 155 -19.72 12.64 0.00
CA VAL A 155 -20.18 12.82 -1.38
C VAL A 155 -21.03 14.10 -1.48
N GLY A 156 -20.62 15.03 -2.33
CA GLY A 156 -21.39 16.20 -2.73
C GLY A 156 -22.42 15.87 -3.81
N SER A 157 -23.45 16.71 -3.90
CA SER A 157 -24.47 16.70 -4.95
C SER A 157 -23.99 17.31 -6.26
#